data_AF-A0AAW6J506-F1
#
_entry.id   AF-A0AAW6J506-F1
#
_cell.length_a   1.000
_cell.length_b   1.000
_cell.length_c   1.000
_cell.angle_alpha   90.00
_cell.angle_beta   90.00
_cell.angle_gamma   90.00
#
_symmetry.space_group_name_H-M   'P 1'
#
loop_
_entity.id
_entity.type
_entity.pdbx_description
1 polymer ?
#
loop_
_entity_poly.entity_id
_entity_poly.type
_entity_poly.pdbx_seq_one_letter_code
_entity_poly.pdbx_strand_id
1 'polypeptide(L)' 'MKILSTSYTHAHGFRALKRLHKAVIYNSVLPDELHKLYKALIHFERYIERLAHQQTAVKKKKSNKH' A
#
# COMPACT_ATOMS: atom_id res chain seq x y z
N MET A 1 15.16 0.66 -0.50
CA MET A 1 14.00 0.74 0.43
C MET A 1 14.35 -0.06 1.68
N LYS A 2 14.42 0.55 2.88
CA LYS A 2 14.58 -0.24 4.13
C LYS A 2 13.38 -1.17 4.28
N ILE A 3 13.62 -2.48 4.18
CA ILE A 3 12.60 -3.52 4.36
C ILE A 3 12.31 -3.56 5.85
N LEU A 4 11.25 -2.88 6.31
CA LEU A 4 10.74 -3.14 7.65
C LEU A 4 10.24 -4.59 7.68
N SER A 5 10.65 -5.35 8.71
CA SER A 5 10.19 -6.72 8.95
C SER A 5 8.76 -6.78 9.52
N THR A 6 8.09 -5.63 9.63
CA THR A 6 6.69 -5.57 10.06
C THR A 6 5.83 -6.35 9.06
N SER A 7 5.15 -7.36 9.57
CA SER A 7 4.20 -8.19 8.83
C SER A 7 3.14 -7.35 8.13
N TYR A 8 2.62 -7.84 7.01
CA TYR A 8 1.45 -7.22 6.40
C TYR A 8 0.26 -7.33 7.33
N THR A 9 -0.46 -6.22 7.49
CA THR A 9 -1.75 -6.21 8.18
C THR A 9 -2.84 -6.72 7.23
N HIS A 10 -3.93 -7.24 7.79
CA HIS A 10 -5.12 -7.59 7.01
C HIS A 10 -5.65 -6.41 6.19
N ALA A 11 -5.51 -5.18 6.68
CA ALA A 11 -5.89 -3.98 5.94
C ALA A 11 -5.08 -3.79 4.65
N HIS A 12 -3.78 -4.07 4.65
CA HIS A 12 -2.96 -4.04 3.43
C HIS A 12 -3.43 -5.06 2.40
N GLY A 13 -3.70 -6.30 2.84
CA GLY A 13 -4.21 -7.35 1.97
C GLY A 13 -5.57 -6.98 1.35
N PHE A 14 -6.50 -6.48 2.17
CA PHE A 14 -7.83 -6.09 1.70
C PHE A 14 -7.79 -4.92 0.70
N ARG A 15 -6.98 -3.89 0.96
CA ARG A 15 -6.80 -2.76 0.03
C ARG A 15 -6.15 -3.21 -1.28
N ALA A 16 -5.14 -4.07 -1.21
CA ALA A 16 -4.49 -4.66 -2.38
C ALA A 16 -5.49 -5.50 -3.21
N LEU A 17 -6.29 -6.34 -2.55
CA LEU A 17 -7.32 -7.15 -3.21
C LEU A 17 -8.39 -6.27 -3.88
N LYS A 18 -8.82 -5.18 -3.25
CA LYS A 18 -9.76 -4.22 -3.84
C LYS A 18 -9.21 -3.58 -5.12
N ARG A 19 -7.91 -3.25 -5.17
CA ARG A 19 -7.26 -2.72 -6.38
C ARG A 19 -7.13 -3.79 -7.46
N LEU A 20 -6.75 -5.00 -7.06
CA LEU A 20 -6.63 -6.15 -7.95
C LEU A 20 -7.97 -6.46 -8.62
N HIS A 21 -9.05 -6.51 -7.83
CA HIS A 21 -10.41 -6.72 -8.30
C HIS A 21 -10.82 -5.69 -9.36
N LYS A 22 -10.50 -4.40 -9.15
CA LYS A 22 -10.73 -3.38 -10.18
C LYS A 22 -9.95 -3.66 -11.45
N ALA A 23 -8.66 -4.00 -11.34
CA ALA A 23 -7.81 -4.27 -12.50
C ALA A 23 -8.27 -5.48 -13.32
N VAL A 24 -8.82 -6.50 -12.64
CA VAL A 24 -9.46 -7.67 -13.28
C VAL A 24 -10.74 -7.27 -14.02
N ILE A 25 -11.62 -6.47 -13.40
CA ILE A 25 -12.85 -5.98 -14.06
C ILE A 25 -12.53 -5.20 -15.35
N TYR A 26 -11.49 -4.36 -15.33
CA TYR A 26 -11.05 -3.61 -16.51
C TYR A 26 -10.21 -4.43 -17.50
N ASN A 27 -10.15 -5.76 -17.33
CA ASN A 27 -9.38 -6.68 -18.17
C ASN A 27 -7.92 -6.25 -18.40
N SER A 28 -7.37 -5.51 -17.43
CA SER A 28 -6.07 -4.85 -17.54
C SER A 28 -4.92 -5.75 -17.04
N VAL A 29 -5.21 -7.02 -16.73
CA VAL A 29 -4.29 -7.96 -16.08
C VAL A 29 -4.48 -9.35 -16.67
N LEU A 30 -3.38 -9.97 -17.09
CA LEU A 30 -3.35 -11.38 -17.47
C LEU A 30 -3.48 -12.25 -16.20
N PRO A 31 -4.32 -13.31 -16.21
CA PRO A 31 -4.50 -14.20 -15.06
C PRO A 31 -3.19 -14.75 -14.49
N ASP A 32 -2.20 -15.02 -15.35
CA ASP A 32 -0.89 -15.55 -14.96
C ASP A 32 -0.05 -14.58 -14.11
N GLU A 33 -0.30 -13.29 -14.23
CA GLU A 33 0.41 -12.23 -13.49
C GLU A 33 -0.35 -11.81 -12.21
N LEU A 34 -1.52 -12.39 -11.95
CA LEU A 34 -2.40 -11.98 -10.85
C LEU A 34 -1.72 -12.09 -9.48
N HIS A 35 -0.97 -13.17 -9.23
CA HIS A 35 -0.25 -13.38 -7.97
C HIS A 35 0.91 -12.40 -7.79
N LYS A 36 1.68 -12.16 -8.86
CA LYS A 36 2.79 -11.20 -8.85
C LYS A 36 2.27 -9.78 -8.62
N LEU A 37 1.16 -9.43 -9.29
CA LEU A 37 0.49 -8.14 -9.11
C LEU A 37 -0.05 -8.00 -7.69
N TYR A 38 -0.67 -9.02 -7.12
CA TYR A 38 -1.14 -8.99 -5.73
C TYR A 38 0.00 -8.71 -4.75
N LYS A 39 1.13 -9.42 -4.87
CA LYS A 39 2.33 -9.16 -4.06
C LYS A 39 2.81 -7.71 -4.20
N ALA A 40 2.89 -7.21 -5.44
CA ALA A 40 3.29 -5.83 -5.70
C ALA A 40 2.34 -4.81 -5.05
N LEU A 41 1.02 -5.04 -5.14
CA LEU A 41 0.00 -4.19 -4.55
C LEU A 41 0.04 -4.19 -3.01
N ILE A 42 0.33 -5.32 -2.37
CA ILE A 42 0.53 -5.35 -0.90
C ILE A 42 1.71 -4.47 -0.50
N HIS A 43 2.83 -4.57 -1.22
CA HIS A 43 4.00 -3.72 -0.98
C HIS A 43 3.69 -2.24 -1.19
N PHE A 44 2.89 -1.93 -2.22
CA PHE A 44 2.43 -0.58 -2.52
C PHE A 44 1.55 0.01 -1.42
N GLU A 45 0.60 -0.77 -0.90
CA GLU A 45 -0.26 -0.35 0.21
C GLU A 45 0.55 -0.02 1.48
N ARG A 46 1.55 -0.85 1.79
CA ARG A 46 2.48 -0.59 2.89
C ARG A 46 3.28 0.70 2.67
N TYR A 47 3.65 0.98 1.42
CA TYR A 47 4.38 2.20 1.07
C TYR A 47 3.51 3.45 1.24
N ILE A 48 2.25 3.41 0.80
CA ILE A 48 1.29 4.51 1.00
C ILE A 48 1.11 4.81 2.48
N GLU A 49 0.91 3.76 3.31
CA GLU A 49 0.73 3.94 4.75
C GLU A 49 1.94 4.62 5.40
N ARG A 50 3.15 4.18 5.05
CA ARG A 50 4.39 4.85 5.50
C ARG A 50 4.45 6.32 5.09
N LEU A 51 4.08 6.63 3.85
CA LEU A 51 4.09 8.00 3.34
C LEU A 51 3.08 8.87 4.09
N ALA A 52 1.90 8.34 4.40
CA ALA A 52 0.89 9.03 5.21
C ALA A 52 1.41 9.33 6.62
N HIS A 53 2.07 8.36 7.28
CA HIS A 53 2.69 8.58 8.60
C HIS A 53 3.81 9.62 8.58
N GLN A 54 4.60 9.69 7.50
CA GLN A 54 5.63 10.73 7.35
C GLN A 54 4.99 12.12 7.22
N GLN A 55 3.92 12.25 6.43
CA GLN A 55 3.21 13.52 6.28
C GLN A 55 2.56 13.98 7.59
N THR A 56 1.95 13.08 8.35
CA THR A 56 1.36 13.44 9.66
C THR A 56 2.42 13.84 10.67
N ALA A 57 3.57 13.16 10.69
CA ALA A 57 4.70 13.53 11.54
C ALA A 57 5.26 14.93 11.20
N VAL A 58 5.35 15.26 9.91
CA VAL A 58 5.76 16.61 9.46
C VAL A 58 4.74 17.67 9.88
N LYS A 59 3.43 17.41 9.72
CA LYS A 59 2.38 18.33 10.16
C LYS A 59 2.42 18.56 11.68
N LYS A 60 2.59 17.51 12.48
CA LYS A 60 2.70 17.61 13.94
C LYS A 60 3.90 18.44 14.38
N LYS A 61 5.05 18.29 13.71
CA LYS A 61 6.24 19.13 13.96
C LYS A 61 6.03 20.61 13.63
N LYS A 62 5.25 20.93 12.61
CA LYS A 62 4.90 22.33 12.26
C LYS A 62 3.93 22.95 13.28
N SER A 63 2.96 22.18 13.76
CA SER A 63 1.98 22.65 14.75
C SER A 63 2.57 22.91 16.13
N ASN A 64 3.63 22.20 16.52
CA ASN A 64 4.31 22.37 17.82
C ASN A 64 5.32 23.54 17.85
N LYS A 65 5.47 24.29 16.74
CA LYS A 65 6.42 25.40 16.59
C LYS A 65 5.76 26.79 16.66
N HIS A 66 4.44 26.82 16.85
CA HIS A 66 3.64 28.00 17.18
C HIS A 66 3.09 27.84 18.58
#